data_AF-A0A842XE14-F1
#
_entry.id   AF-A0A842XE14-F1
#
_cell.length_a   1.000
_cell.length_b   1.000
_cell.length_c   1.000
_cell.angle_alpha   90.00
_cell.angle_beta   90.00
_cell.angle_gamma   90.00
#
_symmetry.space_group_name_H-M   'P 1'
#
loop_
_entity.id
_entity.type
_entity.pdbx_description
1 polymer ?
#
loop_
_entity_poly.entity_id
_entity_poly.type
_entity_poly.pdbx_seq_one_letter_code
_entity_poly.pdbx_strand_id
1 'polypeptide(L)'
;MPPLKLRAKTLCQQIPLIWRKDQALNELVEKKKIPPEMFDDLHNNFEGALNQLKADAKTVMNDTDKQITKCTKQIQELHSALINLEIEREIGRTDDESYQKALGMIQWGLKGVNAEKSDLEALKSKLSNLLLGEKTVKPETPTQKETQEATAPASPTLPEPPVVVHVRNPNK
;
A
#
# COMPACT_ATOMS: atom_id res chain seq x y z
N MET A 1 -0.20 -11.80 13.38
CA MET A 1 -0.05 -11.53 11.93
C MET A 1 0.53 -12.77 11.29
N PRO A 2 0.01 -13.26 10.15
CA PRO A 2 0.52 -14.46 9.49
C PRO A 2 2.02 -14.33 9.15
N PRO A 3 2.81 -15.42 9.23
CA PRO A 3 4.26 -15.39 8.99
C PRO A 3 4.65 -14.78 7.64
N LEU A 4 3.85 -15.02 6.60
CA LEU A 4 4.08 -14.49 5.25
C LEU A 4 3.99 -12.96 5.20
N LYS A 5 2.93 -12.40 5.80
CA LYS A 5 2.71 -10.94 5.87
C LYS A 5 3.83 -10.25 6.66
N LEU A 6 4.34 -10.89 7.71
CA LEU A 6 5.45 -10.37 8.50
C LEU A 6 6.75 -10.30 7.66
N ARG A 7 7.12 -11.41 7.00
CA ARG A 7 8.32 -11.46 6.14
C ARG A 7 8.27 -10.41 5.05
N ALA A 8 7.14 -10.26 4.37
CA ALA A 8 6.96 -9.25 3.33
C ALA A 8 7.16 -7.82 3.86
N LYS A 9 6.62 -7.50 5.06
CA LYS A 9 6.83 -6.19 5.69
C LYS A 9 8.30 -5.95 6.03
N THR A 10 9.00 -6.97 6.55
CA THR A 10 10.44 -6.90 6.80
C THR A 10 11.22 -6.59 5.53
N LEU A 11 10.90 -7.26 4.42
CA LEU A 11 11.54 -6.99 3.12
C LEU A 11 11.26 -5.57 2.62
N CYS A 12 10.03 -5.07 2.78
CA CYS A 12 9.68 -3.69 2.46
C CYS A 12 10.45 -2.63 3.28
N GLN A 13 11.04 -3.01 4.43
CA GLN A 13 11.85 -2.12 5.25
C GLN A 13 13.35 -2.28 4.95
N GLN A 14 13.81 -3.52 4.77
CA GLN A 14 15.23 -3.82 4.62
C GLN A 14 15.78 -3.44 3.24
N ILE A 15 15.05 -3.73 2.15
CA ILE A 15 15.54 -3.43 0.79
C ILE A 15 15.81 -1.92 0.61
N PRO A 16 14.87 -0.99 0.93
CA PRO A 16 15.16 0.44 0.83
C PRO A 16 16.25 0.93 1.80
N LEU A 17 16.45 0.23 2.92
CA LEU A 17 17.48 0.61 3.88
C LEU A 17 18.88 0.29 3.33
N ILE A 18 19.07 -0.89 2.74
CA ILE A 18 20.36 -1.26 2.15
C ILE A 18 20.65 -0.38 0.93
N TRP A 19 19.65 -0.07 0.09
CA TRP A 19 19.84 0.90 -1.00
C TRP A 19 20.30 2.27 -0.52
N ARG A 20 19.70 2.81 0.55
CA ARG A 20 20.12 4.09 1.11
C ARG A 20 21.53 4.04 1.71
N LYS A 21 21.92 2.90 2.31
CA LYS A 21 23.29 2.70 2.81
C LYS A 21 24.29 2.65 1.66
N ASP A 22 23.97 1.95 0.58
CA ASP A 22 24.80 1.86 -0.61
C ASP A 22 24.96 3.22 -1.31
N GLN A 23 23.87 3.97 -1.43
CA GLN A 23 23.91 5.33 -1.95
C GLN A 23 24.76 6.26 -1.06
N ALA A 24 24.60 6.20 0.27
CA ALA A 24 25.41 6.99 1.19
C ALA A 24 26.89 6.62 1.11
N LEU A 25 27.21 5.33 0.90
CA LEU A 25 28.57 4.85 0.69
C LEU A 25 29.18 5.45 -0.57
N ASN A 26 28.45 5.47 -1.69
CA ASN A 26 28.86 6.13 -2.94
C ASN A 26 29.19 7.62 -2.71
N GLU A 27 28.31 8.35 -2.02
CA GLU A 27 28.54 9.77 -1.71
C GLU A 27 29.78 10.02 -0.84
N LEU A 28 30.13 9.09 0.05
CA LEU A 28 31.31 9.21 0.91
C LEU A 28 32.62 9.06 0.11
N VAL A 29 32.64 8.20 -0.91
CA VAL A 29 33.76 8.09 -1.85
C VAL A 29 33.91 9.34 -2.70
N GLU A 30 32.81 9.86 -3.25
CA GLU A 30 32.82 11.09 -4.05
C GLU A 30 33.39 12.27 -3.25
N LYS A 31 33.04 12.35 -1.96
CA LYS A 31 33.56 13.35 -1.02
C LYS A 31 34.98 13.05 -0.52
N LYS A 32 35.63 11.98 -1.01
CA LYS A 32 36.96 11.47 -0.61
C LYS A 32 37.11 11.25 0.90
N LYS A 33 36.01 10.92 1.58
CA LYS A 33 35.98 10.69 3.04
C LYS A 33 36.39 9.27 3.43
N ILE A 34 36.38 8.33 2.48
CA ILE A 34 36.79 6.94 2.66
C ILE A 34 37.73 6.51 1.53
N PRO A 35 38.71 5.63 1.79
CA PRO A 35 39.55 5.05 0.76
C PRO A 35 38.73 4.20 -0.23
N PRO A 36 39.07 4.17 -1.53
CA PRO A 36 38.40 3.33 -2.52
C PRO A 36 38.42 1.83 -2.17
N GLU A 37 39.49 1.34 -1.54
CA GLU A 37 39.61 -0.06 -1.12
C GLU A 37 38.53 -0.46 -0.08
N MET A 38 38.21 0.43 0.87
CA MET A 38 37.12 0.20 1.83
C MET A 38 35.73 0.33 1.20
N PHE A 39 35.63 1.04 0.07
CA PHE A 39 34.38 1.15 -0.66
C PHE A 39 34.01 -0.16 -1.35
N ASP A 40 34.95 -0.76 -2.09
CA ASP A 40 34.69 -1.97 -2.86
C ASP A 40 34.19 -3.10 -1.96
N ASP A 41 34.82 -3.32 -0.80
CA ASP A 41 34.40 -4.33 0.16
C ASP A 41 32.98 -4.08 0.71
N LEU A 42 32.66 -2.85 1.11
CA LEU A 42 31.34 -2.52 1.65
C LEU A 42 30.26 -2.55 0.57
N HIS A 43 30.56 -2.07 -0.63
CA HIS A 43 29.66 -2.07 -1.77
C HIS A 43 29.31 -3.51 -2.18
N ASN A 44 30.31 -4.39 -2.33
CA ASN A 44 30.10 -5.80 -2.62
C ASN A 44 29.25 -6.50 -1.54
N ASN A 45 29.45 -6.16 -0.27
CA ASN A 45 28.62 -6.68 0.83
C ASN A 45 27.15 -6.22 0.72
N PHE A 46 26.91 -4.94 0.42
CA PHE A 46 25.55 -4.42 0.24
C PHE A 46 24.87 -4.99 -1.00
N GLU A 47 25.60 -5.14 -2.11
CA GLU A 47 25.10 -5.77 -3.33
C GLU A 47 24.71 -7.23 -3.08
N GLY A 48 25.58 -8.00 -2.43
CA GLY A 48 25.29 -9.38 -2.03
C GLY A 48 24.04 -9.49 -1.15
N ALA A 49 23.93 -8.62 -0.14
CA ALA A 49 22.74 -8.57 0.72
C ALA A 49 21.47 -8.19 -0.05
N LEU A 50 21.54 -7.21 -0.97
CA LEU A 50 20.43 -6.81 -1.83
C LEU A 50 19.98 -7.96 -2.73
N ASN A 51 20.93 -8.71 -3.32
CA ASN A 51 20.63 -9.85 -4.17
C ASN A 51 19.89 -10.94 -3.39
N GLN A 52 20.31 -11.22 -2.16
CA GLN A 52 19.60 -12.16 -1.28
C GLN A 52 18.20 -11.67 -0.93
N LEU A 53 18.04 -10.41 -0.51
CA LEU A 53 16.73 -9.85 -0.18
C LEU A 53 15.77 -9.83 -1.38
N LYS A 54 16.29 -9.60 -2.60
CA LYS A 54 15.50 -9.67 -3.83
C LYS A 54 15.04 -11.09 -4.12
N ALA A 55 15.90 -12.09 -3.92
CA ALA A 55 15.53 -13.51 -4.06
C ALA A 55 14.46 -13.92 -3.05
N ASP A 56 14.61 -13.49 -1.80
CA ASP A 56 13.63 -13.72 -0.74
C ASP A 56 12.29 -13.05 -1.06
N ALA A 57 12.32 -11.81 -1.58
CA ALA A 57 11.12 -11.10 -2.02
C ALA A 57 10.38 -11.82 -3.14
N LYS A 58 11.09 -12.34 -4.15
CA LYS A 58 10.48 -13.18 -5.19
C LYS A 58 9.83 -14.43 -4.63
N THR A 59 10.49 -15.10 -3.67
CA THR A 59 9.94 -16.27 -2.99
C THR A 59 8.65 -15.94 -2.23
N VAL A 60 8.67 -14.85 -1.45
CA VAL A 60 7.49 -14.37 -0.71
C VAL A 60 6.36 -13.99 -1.66
N MET A 61 6.65 -13.39 -2.82
CA MET A 61 5.63 -13.08 -3.83
C MET A 61 4.99 -14.36 -4.40
N ASN A 62 5.79 -15.37 -4.74
CA ASN A 62 5.28 -16.65 -5.21
C ASN A 62 4.40 -17.35 -4.17
N ASP A 63 4.79 -17.32 -2.90
CA ASP A 63 3.98 -17.88 -1.82
C ASP A 63 2.70 -17.05 -1.57
N THR A 64 2.76 -15.73 -1.76
CA THR A 64 1.59 -14.85 -1.72
C THR A 64 0.60 -15.21 -2.83
N ASP A 65 1.08 -15.51 -4.04
CA ASP A 65 0.23 -15.96 -5.14
C ASP A 65 -0.50 -17.26 -4.83
N LYS A 66 0.18 -18.24 -4.23
CA LYS A 66 -0.47 -19.49 -3.77
C LYS A 66 -1.58 -19.21 -2.76
N GLN A 67 -1.36 -18.28 -1.83
CA GLN A 67 -2.39 -17.89 -0.85
C GLN A 67 -3.56 -17.15 -1.50
N ILE A 68 -3.31 -16.28 -2.49
CA ILE A 68 -4.36 -15.61 -3.26
C ILE A 68 -5.20 -16.65 -4.00
N THR A 69 -4.58 -17.64 -4.67
CA THR A 69 -5.30 -18.74 -5.32
C THR A 69 -6.16 -19.52 -4.34
N LYS A 70 -5.63 -19.81 -3.14
CA LYS A 70 -6.40 -20.47 -2.07
C LYS A 70 -7.62 -19.63 -1.65
N CYS A 71 -7.45 -18.32 -1.45
CA CYS A 71 -8.56 -17.43 -1.11
C CYS A 71 -9.62 -17.42 -2.21
N THR A 72 -9.22 -17.35 -3.48
CA THR A 72 -10.15 -17.42 -4.63
C THR A 72 -10.95 -18.72 -4.61
N LYS A 73 -10.32 -19.87 -4.33
CA LYS A 73 -11.01 -21.16 -4.21
C LYS A 73 -12.02 -21.14 -3.04
N GLN A 74 -11.61 -20.63 -1.87
CA GLN A 74 -12.51 -20.52 -0.71
C GLN A 74 -13.71 -19.61 -0.99
N ILE A 75 -13.52 -18.51 -1.72
CA ILE A 75 -14.63 -17.64 -2.16
C ILE A 75 -15.61 -18.41 -3.05
N GLN A 76 -15.11 -19.21 -4.00
CA GLN A 76 -15.95 -20.04 -4.86
C GLN A 76 -16.74 -21.09 -4.06
N GLU A 77 -16.08 -21.76 -3.10
CA GLU A 77 -16.73 -22.73 -2.20
C GLU A 77 -17.82 -22.07 -1.36
N LEU A 78 -17.58 -20.87 -0.83
CA LEU A 78 -18.58 -20.11 -0.06
C LEU A 78 -19.77 -19.67 -0.92
N HIS A 79 -19.53 -19.26 -2.17
CA HIS A 79 -20.63 -18.98 -3.10
C HIS A 79 -21.44 -20.24 -3.42
N SER A 80 -20.79 -21.39 -3.61
CA SER A 80 -21.49 -22.66 -3.80
C SER A 80 -22.32 -23.03 -2.56
N ALA A 81 -21.79 -22.81 -1.37
CA ALA A 81 -22.52 -23.04 -0.12
C ALA A 81 -23.74 -22.12 0.00
N LEU A 82 -23.62 -20.85 -0.42
CA LEU A 82 -24.74 -19.91 -0.47
C LEU A 82 -25.84 -20.41 -1.42
N ILE A 83 -25.48 -20.80 -2.64
CA ILE A 83 -26.44 -21.32 -3.63
C ILE A 83 -27.17 -22.55 -3.08
N ASN A 84 -26.44 -23.49 -2.48
CA ASN A 84 -27.04 -24.69 -1.88
C ASN A 84 -27.98 -24.35 -0.72
N LEU A 85 -27.60 -23.37 0.12
CA LEU A 85 -28.45 -22.91 1.21
C LEU A 85 -29.76 -22.31 0.70
N GLU A 86 -29.71 -21.50 -0.37
CA GLU A 86 -30.91 -20.96 -1.00
C GLU A 86 -31.83 -22.06 -1.56
N ILE A 87 -31.25 -23.09 -2.21
CA ILE A 87 -32.01 -24.24 -2.71
C ILE A 87 -32.71 -24.97 -1.56
N GLU A 88 -31.98 -25.30 -0.48
CA GLU A 88 -32.55 -26.03 0.68
C GLU A 88 -33.65 -25.23 1.40
N ARG A 89 -33.55 -23.89 1.41
CA ARG A 89 -34.63 -23.02 1.90
C ARG A 89 -35.86 -23.07 0.99
N GLU A 90 -35.68 -22.97 -0.31
CA GLU A 90 -36.77 -22.94 -1.29
C GLU A 90 -37.58 -24.25 -1.29
N ILE A 91 -36.92 -25.40 -1.10
CA ILE A 91 -37.59 -26.71 -0.97
C ILE A 91 -38.15 -26.97 0.44
N GLY A 92 -38.12 -25.98 1.33
CA GLY A 92 -38.69 -26.05 2.67
C GLY A 92 -37.95 -26.98 3.64
N ARG A 93 -36.68 -27.31 3.36
CA ARG A 93 -35.86 -28.19 4.21
C ARG A 93 -35.10 -27.46 5.31
N THR A 94 -35.08 -26.13 5.28
CA THR A 94 -34.42 -25.28 6.27
C THR A 94 -35.43 -24.29 6.84
N ASP A 95 -35.55 -24.24 8.17
CA ASP A 95 -36.35 -23.22 8.85
C ASP A 95 -35.67 -21.83 8.81
N ASP A 96 -36.44 -20.78 9.08
CA ASP A 96 -35.93 -19.41 8.95
C ASP A 96 -34.76 -19.11 9.91
N GLU A 97 -34.79 -19.62 11.15
CA GLU A 97 -33.71 -19.38 12.11
C GLU A 97 -32.40 -20.04 11.65
N SER A 98 -32.45 -21.31 11.26
CA SER A 98 -31.31 -22.05 10.72
C SER A 98 -30.76 -21.39 9.46
N TYR A 99 -31.63 -20.92 8.57
CA TYR A 99 -31.24 -20.21 7.34
C TYR A 99 -30.51 -18.91 7.66
N GLN A 100 -31.09 -18.03 8.49
CA GLN A 100 -30.49 -16.74 8.83
C GLN A 100 -29.11 -16.91 9.47
N LYS A 101 -28.97 -17.92 10.35
CA LYS A 101 -27.69 -18.25 10.99
C LYS A 101 -26.65 -18.72 9.97
N ALA A 102 -27.02 -19.64 9.08
CA ALA A 102 -26.11 -20.14 8.04
C ALA A 102 -25.71 -19.04 7.05
N LEU A 103 -26.67 -18.23 6.62
CA LEU A 103 -26.45 -17.07 5.75
C LEU A 103 -25.46 -16.09 6.37
N GLY A 104 -25.66 -15.74 7.64
CA GLY A 104 -24.77 -14.85 8.38
C GLY A 104 -23.33 -15.38 8.47
N MET A 105 -23.16 -16.69 8.71
CA MET A 105 -21.84 -17.32 8.73
C MET A 105 -21.15 -17.29 7.37
N ILE A 106 -21.88 -17.60 6.29
CA ILE A 106 -21.34 -17.58 4.92
C ILE A 106 -20.94 -16.17 4.52
N GLN A 107 -21.80 -15.17 4.77
CA GLN A 107 -21.50 -13.76 4.47
C GLN A 107 -20.30 -13.24 5.27
N TRP A 108 -20.21 -13.59 6.55
CA TRP A 108 -19.06 -13.27 7.38
C TRP A 108 -17.76 -13.90 6.83
N GLY A 109 -17.82 -15.17 6.44
CA GLY A 109 -16.72 -15.88 5.78
C GLY A 109 -16.28 -15.20 4.49
N LEU A 110 -17.23 -14.84 3.61
CA LEU A 110 -16.96 -14.13 2.36
C LEU A 110 -16.28 -12.80 2.61
N LYS A 111 -16.75 -12.02 3.58
CA LYS A 111 -16.13 -10.74 3.95
C LYS A 111 -14.68 -10.95 4.43
N GLY A 112 -14.44 -11.94 5.29
CA GLY A 112 -13.12 -12.25 5.82
C GLY A 112 -12.13 -12.69 4.75
N VAL A 113 -12.51 -13.64 3.90
CA VAL A 113 -11.63 -14.17 2.84
C VAL A 113 -11.35 -13.12 1.76
N ASN A 114 -12.33 -12.29 1.40
CA ASN A 114 -12.11 -11.18 0.46
C ASN A 114 -11.15 -10.13 1.02
N ALA A 115 -11.28 -9.77 2.30
CA ALA A 115 -10.36 -8.85 2.96
C ALA A 115 -8.93 -9.40 2.98
N GLU A 116 -8.77 -10.69 3.33
CA GLU A 116 -7.45 -11.34 3.31
C GLU A 116 -6.84 -11.37 1.90
N LYS A 117 -7.65 -11.70 0.87
CA LYS A 117 -7.21 -11.67 -0.52
C LYS A 117 -6.73 -10.29 -0.94
N SER A 118 -7.49 -9.24 -0.62
CA SER A 118 -7.14 -7.86 -0.95
C SER A 118 -5.86 -7.41 -0.24
N ASP A 119 -5.69 -7.76 1.03
CA ASP A 119 -4.45 -7.50 1.78
C ASP A 119 -3.23 -8.14 1.11
N LEU A 120 -3.36 -9.40 0.67
CA LEU A 120 -2.28 -10.14 0.01
C LEU A 120 -1.94 -9.53 -1.36
N GLU A 121 -2.94 -9.11 -2.13
CA GLU A 121 -2.75 -8.41 -3.41
C GLU A 121 -2.04 -7.07 -3.22
N ALA A 122 -2.44 -6.28 -2.22
CA ALA A 122 -1.78 -5.02 -1.88
C ALA A 122 -0.31 -5.23 -1.45
N LEU A 123 -0.06 -6.27 -0.66
CA LEU A 123 1.28 -6.64 -0.21
C LEU A 123 2.18 -7.07 -1.37
N LYS A 124 1.65 -7.91 -2.28
CA LYS A 124 2.35 -8.32 -3.50
C LYS A 124 2.67 -7.13 -4.39
N SER A 125 1.70 -6.24 -4.61
CA SER A 125 1.88 -5.02 -5.40
C SER A 125 2.99 -4.15 -4.82
N LYS A 126 2.99 -3.95 -3.49
CA LYS A 126 4.05 -3.21 -2.80
C LYS A 126 5.44 -3.82 -2.99
N LEU A 127 5.56 -5.15 -2.85
CA LEU A 127 6.83 -5.85 -3.10
C LEU A 127 7.26 -5.76 -4.57
N SER A 128 6.32 -5.89 -5.51
CA SER A 128 6.60 -5.77 -6.93
C SER A 128 7.11 -4.36 -7.28
N ASN A 129 6.42 -3.33 -6.80
CA ASN A 129 6.82 -1.93 -7.02
C ASN A 129 8.18 -1.64 -6.39
N LEU A 130 8.46 -2.22 -5.21
CA LEU A 130 9.76 -2.11 -4.58
C LEU A 130 10.86 -2.71 -5.45
N LEU A 131 10.64 -3.87 -6.07
CA LEU A 131 11.62 -4.52 -6.94
C LEU A 131 11.78 -3.83 -8.30
N LEU A 132 10.73 -3.16 -8.80
CA LEU A 132 10.76 -2.38 -10.05
C LEU A 132 11.32 -0.96 -9.86
N GLY A 133 11.13 -0.38 -8.68
CA GLY A 133 11.54 0.98 -8.29
C GLY A 133 13.03 1.17 -8.06
N GLU A 134 13.87 0.35 -8.70
CA GLU A 134 15.34 0.36 -8.63
C GLU A 134 15.97 1.67 -9.15
N LYS A 135 15.14 2.63 -9.59
CA LYS A 135 15.54 4.00 -9.92
C LYS A 135 14.59 4.99 -9.26
N THR A 136 15.15 5.88 -8.47
CA THR A 136 14.53 7.07 -7.83
C THR A 136 13.92 6.86 -6.44
N VAL A 137 14.80 6.89 -5.44
CA VAL A 137 14.49 7.63 -4.22
C VAL A 137 15.54 8.73 -4.09
N LYS A 138 15.27 9.89 -4.73
CA LYS A 138 15.82 11.13 -4.19
C LYS A 138 15.16 11.33 -2.82
N PRO A 139 15.90 11.67 -1.76
CA PRO A 139 15.29 12.00 -0.49
C PRO A 139 14.37 13.21 -0.71
N GLU A 140 13.08 13.06 -0.44
CA GLU A 140 12.20 14.20 -0.25
C GLU A 140 12.66 14.91 1.03
N THR A 141 13.45 15.96 0.84
CA THR A 141 13.69 16.97 1.85
C THR A 141 12.33 17.59 2.23
N PRO A 142 11.97 17.68 3.52
CA PRO A 142 10.76 18.40 3.90
C PRO A 142 10.99 19.88 3.61
N THR A 143 10.39 20.40 2.54
CA THR A 143 10.33 21.84 2.28
C THR A 143 9.52 22.49 3.40
N GLN A 144 10.26 23.05 4.36
CA GLN A 144 9.76 24.08 5.27
C GLN A 144 9.21 25.23 4.40
N LYS A 145 7.90 25.48 4.51
CA LYS A 145 7.32 26.75 4.08
C LYS A 145 7.79 27.83 5.06
N GLU A 146 8.88 28.51 4.73
CA GLU A 146 9.18 29.82 5.31
C GLU A 146 8.30 30.86 4.62
N THR A 147 7.20 31.23 5.30
CA THR A 147 6.48 32.48 5.04
C THR A 147 7.35 33.61 5.57
N GLN A 148 8.08 34.30 4.70
CA GLN A 148 8.63 35.62 4.99
C GLN A 148 7.54 36.66 4.76
N GLU A 149 6.97 37.15 5.85
CA GLU A 149 6.10 38.33 5.88
C GLU A 149 6.98 39.53 6.29
N ALA A 150 7.33 40.37 5.31
CA ALA A 150 7.99 41.64 5.54
C ALA A 150 6.96 42.79 5.41
N THR A 151 6.92 43.59 6.45
CA THR A 151 6.06 44.75 6.74
C THR A 151 6.16 45.91 5.73
N ALA A 152 5.00 46.32 5.16
CA ALA A 152 4.36 47.67 5.05
C ALA A 152 5.17 48.95 4.64
N PRO A 153 4.54 50.11 4.34
CA PRO A 153 3.31 50.43 3.58
C PRO A 153 3.43 51.67 2.63
N ALA A 154 2.52 51.85 1.67
CA ALA A 154 2.08 53.17 1.18
C ALA A 154 0.75 53.09 0.39
N SER A 155 -0.23 53.89 0.81
CA SER A 155 -1.63 54.00 0.33
C SER A 155 -1.78 54.93 -0.90
N PRO A 156 -2.99 55.44 -1.27
CA PRO A 156 -4.21 54.80 -1.82
C PRO A 156 -4.69 55.49 -3.14
N THR A 157 -5.67 54.97 -3.91
CA THR A 157 -6.75 55.75 -4.61
C THR A 157 -7.80 54.79 -5.26
N LEU A 158 -9.08 55.09 -5.01
CA LEU A 158 -10.39 54.52 -5.41
C LEU A 158 -10.71 54.45 -6.95
N PRO A 159 -11.93 54.03 -7.43
CA PRO A 159 -12.96 53.07 -6.95
C PRO A 159 -13.49 52.08 -8.02
N GLU A 160 -14.25 51.05 -7.57
CA GLU A 160 -14.99 50.05 -8.36
C GLU A 160 -16.26 50.57 -9.09
N PRO A 161 -16.71 49.86 -10.16
CA PRO A 161 -18.10 49.85 -10.61
C PRO A 161 -18.85 48.53 -10.28
N PRO A 162 -20.20 48.55 -10.27
CA PRO A 162 -21.04 47.79 -9.33
C PRO A 162 -21.49 46.38 -9.79
N VAL A 163 -21.73 45.52 -8.80
CA VAL A 163 -22.28 44.15 -8.94
C VAL A 163 -23.81 44.17 -9.07
N VAL A 164 -24.33 43.60 -10.15
CA VAL A 164 -25.76 43.35 -10.39
C VAL A 164 -26.14 42.02 -9.74
N VAL A 165 -27.02 42.03 -8.73
CA VAL A 165 -27.65 40.79 -8.21
C VAL A 165 -29.16 40.86 -8.42
N HIS A 166 -29.66 39.83 -9.11
CA HIS A 166 -31.05 39.69 -9.54
C HIS A 166 -32.01 39.43 -8.38
N VAL A 167 -33.20 40.01 -8.52
CA VAL A 167 -34.39 39.86 -7.65
C VAL A 167 -35.14 38.56 -7.99
N ARG A 168 -35.54 37.75 -7.00
CA ARG A 168 -36.95 37.30 -6.87
C ARG A 168 -37.31 36.62 -5.53
N ASN A 169 -38.44 37.10 -5.02
CA ASN A 169 -39.18 36.86 -3.78
C ASN A 169 -39.37 35.43 -3.27
N PRO A 170 -39.57 35.25 -1.94
CA PRO A 170 -40.31 34.14 -1.36
C PRO A 170 -41.83 34.44 -1.21
N ASN A 171 -42.61 33.39 -1.38
CA ASN A 171 -44.07 33.29 -1.20
C ASN A 171 -44.56 33.72 0.20
N LYS A 172 -45.74 34.33 0.24
CA LYS A 172 -46.68 34.24 1.36
C LYS A 172 -48.11 34.17 0.82
#